data_AF-T1GR40-F1
#
_entry.id   AF-T1GR40-F1
#
_cell.length_a   1.000
_cell.length_b   1.000
_cell.length_c   1.000
_cell.angle_alpha   90.00
_cell.angle_beta   90.00
_cell.angle_gamma   90.00
#
_symmetry.space_group_name_H-M   'P 1'
#
loop_
_entity.id
_entity.type
_entity.pdbx_description
1 polymer ?
#
loop_
_entity_poly.entity_id
_entity_poly.type
_entity_poly.pdbx_seq_one_letter_code
_entity_poly.pdbx_strand_id
1 'polypeptide(L)'
;MDRETQEESWKNYLNTVQKHVLEGDQSMWLCCSIYAACRKTYIPTVGGESNSMILGNCVSLIKLLRVCKLSIYDFFQSIKIWVDYNNLTSLKEHIMRSESQFNVTYNLYKLYNNTFNKLFKMNPNEKKNKKSRPGKCTAAKLYDLCWTLFLCVKNEDLTNSKDFLTSLYLLFSCIDLIFRNAIADHKTDIIDTSFAG
;
A
#
# COMPACT_ATOMS: atom_id res chain seq x y z
N MET A 1 12.38 15.41 5.07
CA MET A 1 12.40 16.15 3.80
C MET A 1 13.55 17.13 3.91
N ASP A 2 14.48 17.12 2.98
CA ASP A 2 15.55 18.12 2.91
C ASP A 2 15.00 19.50 2.51
N ARG A 3 15.81 20.53 2.77
CA ARG A 3 15.46 21.93 2.54
C ARG A 3 15.27 22.26 1.05
N GLU A 4 16.05 21.62 0.18
CA GLU A 4 15.98 21.85 -1.27
C GLU A 4 14.62 21.41 -1.84
N THR A 5 14.19 20.19 -1.50
CA THR A 5 12.87 19.67 -1.87
C THR A 5 11.75 20.52 -1.29
N GLN A 6 11.92 21.05 -0.08
CA GLN A 6 10.96 21.96 0.53
C GLN A 6 10.80 23.24 -0.30
N GLU A 7 11.90 23.90 -0.62
CA GLU A 7 11.91 25.15 -1.40
C GLU A 7 11.37 24.93 -2.82
N GLU A 8 11.77 23.84 -3.48
CA GLU A 8 11.26 23.48 -4.81
C GLU A 8 9.74 23.23 -4.79
N SER A 9 9.26 22.44 -3.82
CA SER A 9 7.83 22.17 -3.68
C SER A 9 7.01 23.44 -3.43
N TRP A 10 7.53 24.36 -2.62
CA TRP A 10 6.84 25.62 -2.34
C TRP A 10 6.82 26.54 -3.57
N LYS A 11 7.94 26.65 -4.28
CA LYS A 11 8.03 27.42 -5.52
C LYS A 11 7.10 26.88 -6.60
N ASN A 12 7.08 25.56 -6.80
CA ASN A 12 6.17 24.91 -7.76
C ASN A 12 4.71 25.16 -7.38
N TYR A 13 4.38 25.06 -6.09
CA TYR A 13 3.06 25.37 -5.56
C TYR A 13 2.60 26.78 -5.95
N LEU A 14 3.39 27.80 -5.60
CA LEU A 14 3.06 29.20 -5.91
C LEU A 14 2.92 29.44 -7.42
N ASN A 15 3.81 28.86 -8.23
CA ASN A 15 3.75 28.97 -9.68
C ASN A 15 2.46 28.36 -10.26
N THR A 16 2.00 27.22 -9.74
CA THR A 16 0.76 26.58 -10.20
C THR A 16 -0.47 27.40 -9.80
N VAL A 17 -0.53 27.90 -8.55
CA VAL A 17 -1.61 28.75 -8.05
C VAL A 17 -1.75 30.05 -8.86
N GLN A 18 -0.64 30.61 -9.35
CA GLN A 18 -0.66 31.81 -10.19
C GLN A 18 -1.17 31.54 -11.61
N LYS A 19 -0.95 30.33 -12.13
CA LYS A 19 -1.28 29.97 -13.53
C LYS A 19 -2.66 29.31 -13.68
N HIS A 20 -3.15 28.66 -12.65
CA HIS A 20 -4.37 27.86 -12.67
C HIS A 20 -5.25 28.15 -11.45
N VAL A 21 -6.56 28.12 -11.65
CA VAL A 21 -7.52 28.18 -10.55
C VAL A 21 -7.58 26.80 -9.90
N LEU A 22 -7.09 26.70 -8.67
CA LEU A 22 -7.09 25.46 -7.90
C LEU A 22 -8.35 25.39 -7.03
N GLU A 23 -9.29 24.53 -7.42
CA GLU A 23 -10.53 24.30 -6.66
C GLU A 23 -10.28 23.41 -5.44
N GLY A 24 -10.97 23.68 -4.32
CA GLY A 24 -10.90 22.87 -3.10
C GLY A 24 -9.81 23.30 -2.11
N ASP A 25 -9.41 22.36 -1.24
CA ASP A 25 -8.50 22.63 -0.13
C ASP A 25 -7.05 22.86 -0.61
N GLN A 26 -6.46 23.97 -0.18
CA GLN A 26 -5.07 24.32 -0.48
C GLN A 26 -4.07 23.30 0.08
N SER A 27 -4.41 22.64 1.20
CA SER A 27 -3.55 21.62 1.81
C SER A 27 -3.37 20.39 0.91
N MET A 28 -4.39 20.06 0.11
CA MET A 28 -4.38 18.97 -0.88
C MET A 28 -3.43 19.29 -2.03
N TRP A 29 -3.46 20.52 -2.55
CA TRP A 29 -2.58 20.95 -3.64
C TRP A 29 -1.13 21.06 -3.19
N LEU A 30 -0.90 21.54 -1.96
CA LEU A 30 0.43 21.53 -1.36
C LEU A 30 0.94 20.09 -1.17
N CYS A 31 0.08 19.15 -0.75
CA CYS A 31 0.41 17.72 -0.69
C CYS A 31 0.88 17.19 -2.05
N CYS A 32 0.18 17.55 -3.13
CA CYS A 32 0.53 17.13 -4.48
C CYS A 32 1.88 17.70 -4.93
N SER A 33 2.14 18.98 -4.65
CA SER A 33 3.41 19.63 -4.95
C SER A 33 4.58 18.98 -4.21
N ILE A 34 4.42 18.74 -2.89
CA ILE A 34 5.43 18.07 -2.06
C ILE A 34 5.70 16.67 -2.59
N TYR A 35 4.66 15.89 -2.89
CA TYR A 35 4.81 14.55 -3.44
C TYR A 35 5.57 14.58 -4.77
N ALA A 36 5.23 15.51 -5.67
CA ALA A 36 5.87 15.65 -6.97
C ALA A 36 7.35 16.01 -6.85
N ALA A 37 7.69 16.98 -5.99
CA ALA A 37 9.08 17.38 -5.72
C ALA A 37 9.87 16.23 -5.09
N CYS A 38 9.29 15.52 -4.12
CA CYS A 38 9.90 14.37 -3.47
C CYS A 38 10.19 13.21 -4.43
N ARG A 39 9.58 13.15 -5.61
CA ARG A 39 9.80 12.11 -6.62
C ARG A 39 10.78 12.52 -7.72
N LYS A 40 11.20 13.79 -7.76
CA LYS A 40 12.22 14.29 -8.69
C LYS A 40 13.64 14.13 -8.17
N THR A 41 13.81 14.06 -6.85
CA THR A 41 15.13 13.94 -6.21
C THR A 41 15.63 12.50 -6.21
N TYR A 42 16.93 12.31 -6.43
CA TYR A 42 17.61 11.01 -6.35
C TYR A 42 18.49 11.00 -5.10
N ILE A 43 18.36 9.97 -4.27
CA ILE A 43 19.26 9.77 -3.12
C ILE A 43 20.17 8.57 -3.43
N PRO A 44 21.51 8.74 -3.40
CA PRO A 44 22.43 7.60 -3.47
C PRO A 44 22.34 6.78 -2.17
N THR A 45 22.25 5.46 -2.30
CA THR A 45 22.29 4.54 -1.16
C THR A 45 23.67 4.56 -0.50
N VAL A 46 23.69 4.42 0.83
CA VAL A 46 24.92 4.16 1.60
C VAL A 46 25.36 2.72 1.29
N GLY A 47 26.31 2.58 0.37
CA GLY A 47 26.77 1.28 -0.15
C GLY A 47 27.63 1.37 -1.40
N GLY A 48 27.63 2.50 -2.12
CA GLY A 48 28.61 2.78 -3.17
C GLY A 48 28.51 1.92 -4.44
N GLU A 49 27.57 0.98 -4.52
CA GLU A 49 27.25 0.34 -5.79
C GLU A 49 26.57 1.37 -6.70
N SER A 50 27.29 1.75 -7.76
CA SER A 50 27.02 2.82 -8.73
C SER A 50 25.68 2.72 -9.48
N ASN A 51 24.81 1.79 -9.11
CA ASN A 51 23.55 1.50 -9.77
C ASN A 51 22.32 1.42 -8.85
N SER A 52 22.45 1.75 -7.56
CA SER A 52 21.32 1.75 -6.61
C SER A 52 20.92 3.17 -6.19
N MET A 53 20.54 4.00 -7.17
CA MET A 53 19.91 5.30 -6.87
C MET A 53 18.46 5.06 -6.44
N ILE A 54 18.08 5.51 -5.24
CA ILE A 54 16.68 5.48 -4.80
C ILE A 54 16.00 6.74 -5.32
N LEU A 55 14.93 6.53 -6.11
CA LEU A 55 14.03 7.60 -6.54
C LEU A 55 13.24 8.14 -5.35
N GLY A 56 13.62 9.33 -4.90
CA GLY A 56 12.86 10.20 -4.05
C GLY A 56 13.43 10.45 -2.65
N ASN A 57 12.92 11.51 -2.01
CA ASN A 57 13.37 12.02 -0.70
C ASN A 57 12.89 11.18 0.51
N CYS A 58 12.70 9.87 0.35
CA CYS A 58 12.21 8.95 1.39
C CYS A 58 10.90 9.39 2.12
N VAL A 59 10.13 10.33 1.56
CA VAL A 59 8.86 10.77 2.15
C VAL A 59 7.80 9.71 1.89
N SER A 60 7.35 9.04 2.96
CA SER A 60 6.27 8.07 2.88
C SER A 60 4.97 8.76 2.46
N LEU A 61 4.37 8.32 1.35
CA LEU A 61 3.07 8.80 0.88
C LEU A 61 2.02 8.72 2.01
N ILE A 62 1.95 7.61 2.74
CA ILE A 62 0.99 7.43 3.84
C ILE A 62 1.19 8.48 4.95
N LYS A 63 2.43 8.82 5.30
CA LYS A 63 2.69 9.87 6.29
C LYS A 63 2.27 11.24 5.77
N LEU A 64 2.57 11.55 4.51
CA LEU A 64 2.18 12.80 3.86
C LEU A 64 0.66 12.96 3.84
N LEU A 65 -0.07 11.93 3.39
CA LEU A 65 -1.54 11.92 3.35
C LEU A 65 -2.17 12.13 4.73
N ARG A 66 -1.60 11.53 5.79
CA ARG A 66 -2.08 11.73 7.17
C ARG A 66 -1.93 13.17 7.64
N VAL A 67 -0.81 13.82 7.32
CA VAL A 67 -0.57 15.23 7.69
C VAL A 67 -1.54 16.15 6.96
N CYS A 68 -1.77 15.89 5.67
CA CYS A 68 -2.69 16.64 4.83
C CYS A 68 -4.17 16.22 5.01
N LYS A 69 -4.45 15.26 5.90
CA LYS A 69 -5.79 14.70 6.15
C LYS A 69 -6.52 14.27 4.87
N LEU A 70 -5.75 13.75 3.91
CA LEU A 70 -6.23 13.41 2.58
C LEU A 70 -6.41 11.89 2.47
N SER A 71 -7.53 11.44 1.89
CA SER A 71 -7.69 10.03 1.57
C SER A 71 -6.80 9.64 0.39
N ILE A 72 -6.42 8.36 0.29
CA ILE A 72 -5.62 7.90 -0.85
C ILE A 72 -6.38 8.02 -2.18
N TYR A 73 -7.71 7.92 -2.13
CA TYR A 73 -8.58 8.11 -3.30
C TYR A 73 -8.53 9.57 -3.76
N ASP A 74 -8.76 10.52 -2.85
CA ASP A 74 -8.74 11.96 -3.15
C ASP A 74 -7.36 12.38 -3.65
N PHE A 75 -6.30 11.82 -3.06
CA PHE A 75 -4.93 12.02 -3.54
C PHE A 75 -4.76 11.61 -5.00
N PHE A 76 -5.24 10.44 -5.41
CA PHE A 76 -5.11 10.02 -6.81
C PHE A 76 -5.87 10.96 -7.75
N GLN A 77 -7.04 11.46 -7.36
CA GLN A 77 -7.76 12.44 -8.18
C GLN A 77 -6.99 13.77 -8.28
N SER A 78 -6.52 14.30 -7.16
CA SER A 78 -5.85 15.60 -7.12
C SER A 78 -4.46 15.57 -7.78
N ILE A 79 -3.68 14.50 -7.58
CA ILE A 79 -2.32 14.42 -8.15
C ILE A 79 -2.34 14.26 -9.67
N LYS A 80 -3.38 13.62 -10.24
CA LYS A 80 -3.56 13.52 -11.69
C LYS A 80 -3.76 14.91 -12.31
N ILE A 81 -4.64 15.72 -11.73
CA ILE A 81 -4.87 17.11 -12.13
C ILE A 81 -3.58 17.93 -11.97
N TRP A 82 -2.89 17.77 -10.84
CA TRP A 82 -1.63 18.47 -10.56
C TRP A 82 -0.55 18.19 -11.61
N VAL A 83 -0.39 16.92 -11.98
CA VAL A 83 0.57 16.46 -12.99
C VAL A 83 0.21 17.02 -14.37
N ASP A 84 -1.07 17.09 -14.70
CA ASP A 84 -1.55 17.67 -15.96
C ASP A 84 -1.28 19.18 -16.03
N TYR A 85 -1.56 19.95 -14.96
CA TYR A 85 -1.24 21.38 -14.91
C TYR A 85 0.26 21.68 -15.04
N ASN A 86 1.11 20.80 -14.51
CA ASN A 86 2.55 21.00 -14.50
C ASN A 86 3.28 20.24 -15.63
N ASN A 87 2.55 19.58 -16.55
CA ASN A 87 3.09 18.79 -17.67
C ASN A 87 4.16 17.76 -17.23
N LEU A 88 3.93 17.05 -16.11
CA LEU A 88 4.89 16.11 -15.53
C LEU A 88 4.71 14.68 -16.07
N THR A 89 4.99 14.46 -17.35
CA THR A 89 4.68 13.19 -18.06
C THR A 89 5.27 11.94 -17.41
N SER A 90 6.52 11.99 -16.94
CA SER A 90 7.17 10.85 -16.27
C SER A 90 6.48 10.47 -14.95
N LEU A 91 6.01 11.48 -14.20
CA LEU A 91 5.26 11.26 -12.97
C LEU A 91 3.86 10.75 -13.25
N LYS A 92 3.24 11.14 -14.37
CA LYS A 92 1.89 10.72 -14.78
C LYS A 92 1.79 9.20 -14.90
N GLU A 93 2.70 8.59 -15.66
CA GLU A 93 2.72 7.14 -15.87
C GLU A 93 2.94 6.38 -14.56
N HIS A 94 3.84 6.89 -13.71
CA HIS A 94 4.10 6.33 -12.40
C HIS A 94 2.86 6.38 -11.49
N ILE A 95 2.14 7.51 -11.47
CA ILE A 95 0.89 7.66 -10.71
C ILE A 95 -0.17 6.69 -11.22
N MET A 96 -0.40 6.61 -12.52
CA MET A 96 -1.40 5.71 -13.11
C MET A 96 -1.09 4.24 -12.79
N ARG A 97 0.18 3.84 -12.89
CA ARG A 97 0.63 2.49 -12.50
C ARG A 97 0.41 2.24 -11.02
N SER A 98 0.75 3.20 -10.16
CA SER A 98 0.58 3.09 -8.71
C SER A 98 -0.89 2.95 -8.31
N GLU A 99 -1.78 3.73 -8.93
CA GLU A 99 -3.23 3.66 -8.70
C GLU A 99 -3.79 2.30 -9.11
N SER A 100 -3.40 1.79 -10.28
CA SER A 100 -3.81 0.47 -10.77
C SER A 100 -3.35 -0.64 -9.81
N GLN A 101 -2.08 -0.63 -9.39
CA GLN A 101 -1.55 -1.61 -8.43
C GLN A 101 -2.23 -1.52 -7.06
N PHE A 102 -2.53 -0.31 -6.60
CA PHE A 102 -3.28 -0.10 -5.36
C PHE A 102 -4.68 -0.70 -5.46
N ASN A 103 -5.40 -0.44 -6.56
CA ASN A 103 -6.76 -0.95 -6.77
C ASN A 103 -6.81 -2.49 -6.81
N VAL A 104 -5.87 -3.12 -7.52
CA VAL A 104 -5.73 -4.59 -7.52
C VAL A 104 -5.51 -5.11 -6.11
N THR A 105 -4.52 -4.57 -5.39
CA THR A 105 -4.19 -5.00 -4.02
C THR A 105 -5.34 -4.78 -3.04
N TYR A 106 -6.05 -3.66 -3.15
CA TYR A 106 -7.19 -3.32 -2.30
C TYR A 106 -8.38 -4.26 -2.52
N ASN A 107 -8.70 -4.57 -3.79
CA ASN A 107 -9.77 -5.52 -4.10
C ASN A 107 -9.43 -6.94 -3.63
N LEU A 108 -8.17 -7.37 -3.79
CA LEU A 108 -7.69 -8.64 -3.25
C LEU A 108 -7.76 -8.66 -1.73
N TYR A 109 -7.43 -7.56 -1.05
CA TYR A 109 -7.55 -7.47 0.41
C TYR A 109 -9.01 -7.62 0.87
N LYS A 110 -9.98 -7.01 0.18
CA LYS A 110 -11.40 -7.21 0.49
C LYS A 110 -11.82 -8.66 0.37
N LEU A 111 -11.42 -9.31 -0.73
CA LEU A 111 -11.70 -10.71 -0.95
C LEU A 111 -11.02 -11.57 0.11
N TYR A 112 -9.76 -11.32 0.40
CA TYR A 112 -9.00 -11.96 1.45
C TYR A 112 -9.72 -11.88 2.80
N ASN A 113 -10.12 -10.68 3.23
CA ASN A 113 -10.84 -10.47 4.47
C ASN A 113 -12.14 -11.29 4.51
N ASN A 114 -12.91 -11.30 3.42
CA ASN A 114 -14.16 -12.04 3.37
C ASN A 114 -13.93 -13.56 3.36
N THR A 115 -12.97 -14.06 2.60
CA THR A 115 -12.65 -15.49 2.49
C THR A 115 -12.04 -16.02 3.78
N PHE A 116 -11.08 -15.30 4.37
CA PHE A 116 -10.43 -15.73 5.60
C PHE A 116 -11.42 -15.81 6.77
N ASN A 117 -12.33 -14.85 6.90
CA ASN A 117 -13.36 -14.86 7.94
C ASN A 117 -14.40 -15.98 7.78
N LYS A 118 -14.53 -16.57 6.57
CA LYS A 118 -15.36 -17.78 6.35
C LYS A 118 -14.63 -19.07 6.73
N LEU A 119 -13.30 -19.07 6.65
CA LEU A 119 -12.47 -20.26 6.92
C LEU A 119 -12.02 -20.34 8.38
N PHE A 120 -11.78 -19.20 9.02
CA PHE A 120 -11.25 -19.12 10.37
C PHE A 120 -12.16 -18.30 11.28
N LYS A 121 -12.43 -18.82 12.48
CA LYS A 121 -13.21 -18.13 13.51
C LYS A 121 -12.33 -17.12 14.22
N MET A 122 -12.49 -15.84 13.91
CA MET A 122 -11.85 -14.77 14.69
C MET A 122 -12.62 -14.54 15.99
N ASN A 123 -12.04 -14.93 17.14
CA ASN A 123 -12.62 -14.58 18.43
C ASN A 123 -12.50 -13.07 18.69
N PRO A 124 -13.58 -12.34 19.05
CA PRO A 124 -13.54 -10.89 19.28
C PRO A 124 -12.54 -10.47 20.38
N ASN A 125 -12.29 -11.35 21.34
CA ASN A 125 -11.42 -11.11 22.49
C ASN A 125 -9.92 -11.31 22.20
N GLU A 126 -9.55 -11.89 21.05
CA GLU A 126 -8.14 -12.08 20.67
C GLU A 126 -7.45 -10.76 20.28
N LYS A 127 -8.20 -9.77 19.76
CA LYS A 127 -7.65 -8.48 19.31
C LYS A 127 -7.14 -7.58 20.46
N LYS A 128 -7.48 -7.87 21.72
CA LYS A 128 -7.21 -6.96 22.86
C LYS A 128 -6.03 -7.35 23.75
N ASN A 129 -5.56 -8.60 23.72
CA ASN A 129 -4.57 -9.09 24.68
C ASN A 129 -3.15 -9.13 24.10
N LYS A 130 -2.51 -7.97 23.95
CA LYS A 130 -1.06 -7.87 23.66
C LYS A 130 -0.15 -8.34 24.81
N LYS A 131 -0.71 -8.71 25.98
CA LYS A 131 0.03 -9.08 27.20
C LYS A 131 -0.10 -10.54 27.64
N SER A 132 -0.65 -11.44 26.83
CA SER A 132 -0.84 -12.85 27.23
C SER A 132 0.10 -13.80 26.47
N ARG A 133 1.00 -14.44 27.23
CA ARG A 133 1.81 -15.66 26.99
C ARG A 133 2.28 -15.97 25.54
N PRO A 134 3.58 -16.23 25.31
CA PRO A 134 4.01 -16.90 24.09
C PRO A 134 3.43 -18.33 24.14
N GLY A 135 2.49 -18.68 23.25
CA GLY A 135 2.03 -20.09 23.26
C GLY A 135 0.78 -20.49 22.49
N LYS A 136 -0.04 -19.58 21.94
CA LYS A 136 -1.17 -20.01 21.09
C LYS A 136 -1.16 -19.27 19.74
N CYS A 137 -1.09 -20.04 18.67
CA CYS A 137 -1.37 -19.59 17.30
C CYS A 137 -2.85 -19.21 17.25
N THR A 138 -3.15 -17.93 17.01
CA THR A 138 -4.50 -17.38 16.96
C THR A 138 -4.90 -17.12 15.51
N ALA A 139 -6.20 -17.13 15.21
CA ALA A 139 -6.70 -16.81 13.87
C ALA A 139 -6.24 -15.41 13.41
N ALA A 140 -6.11 -14.45 14.33
CA ALA A 140 -5.57 -13.13 14.04
C ALA A 140 -4.09 -13.14 13.60
N LYS A 141 -3.24 -14.02 14.15
CA LYS A 141 -1.84 -14.12 13.73
C LYS A 141 -1.71 -14.81 12.37
N LEU A 142 -2.54 -15.81 12.11
CA LEU A 142 -2.63 -16.44 10.80
C LEU A 142 -3.15 -15.47 9.74
N TYR A 143 -4.07 -14.57 10.12
CA TYR A 143 -4.55 -13.50 9.25
C TYR A 143 -3.39 -12.60 8.80
N ASP A 144 -2.66 -12.05 9.77
CA ASP A 144 -1.52 -11.18 9.46
C ASP A 144 -0.43 -11.92 8.67
N LEU A 145 -0.10 -13.15 9.08
CA LEU A 145 0.90 -13.98 8.40
C LEU A 145 0.54 -14.27 6.95
N CYS A 146 -0.70 -14.71 6.69
CA CYS A 146 -1.16 -15.06 5.34
C CYS A 146 -1.11 -13.84 4.41
N TRP A 147 -1.59 -12.68 4.89
CA TRP A 147 -1.56 -11.46 4.09
C TRP A 147 -0.13 -10.97 3.85
N THR A 148 0.74 -11.01 4.85
CA THR A 148 2.16 -10.66 4.70
C THR A 148 2.86 -11.60 3.73
N LEU A 149 2.64 -12.92 3.83
CA LEU A 149 3.21 -13.91 2.91
C LEU A 149 2.80 -13.61 1.47
N PHE A 150 1.50 -13.38 1.24
CA PHE A 150 0.99 -13.01 -0.07
C PHE A 150 1.68 -11.76 -0.62
N LEU A 151 1.81 -10.70 0.19
CA LEU A 151 2.50 -9.47 -0.23
C LEU A 151 3.99 -9.70 -0.53
N CYS A 152 4.67 -10.56 0.23
CA CYS A 152 6.08 -10.90 -0.01
C CYS A 152 6.24 -11.58 -1.37
N VAL A 153 5.51 -12.66 -1.61
CA VAL A 153 5.62 -13.44 -2.86
C VAL A 153 5.18 -12.61 -4.06
N LYS A 154 4.10 -11.83 -3.93
CA LYS A 154 3.61 -10.94 -4.98
C LYS A 154 4.65 -9.89 -5.41
N ASN A 155 5.51 -9.46 -4.49
CA ASN A 155 6.53 -8.44 -4.77
C ASN A 155 7.86 -9.02 -5.29
N GLU A 156 8.05 -10.33 -5.21
CA GLU A 156 9.24 -11.01 -5.74
C GLU A 156 9.20 -11.08 -7.27
N ASP A 157 8.03 -11.40 -7.84
CA ASP A 157 7.82 -11.45 -9.30
C ASP A 157 7.03 -10.23 -9.82
N LEU A 158 7.75 -9.21 -10.28
CA LEU A 158 7.18 -7.97 -10.83
C LEU A 158 6.30 -8.21 -12.09
N THR A 159 6.52 -9.31 -12.82
CA THR A 159 5.73 -9.75 -13.98
C THR A 159 4.35 -10.27 -13.58
N ASN A 160 4.27 -11.06 -12.51
CA ASN A 160 3.00 -11.58 -11.95
C ASN A 160 2.21 -10.50 -11.19
N SER A 161 2.89 -9.42 -10.79
CA SER A 161 2.33 -8.37 -9.94
C SER A 161 1.22 -7.50 -10.59
N LYS A 162 1.02 -7.58 -11.91
CA LYS A 162 0.15 -6.65 -12.64
C LYS A 162 -1.27 -7.18 -12.89
N ASP A 163 -1.44 -8.49 -13.05
CA ASP A 163 -2.75 -9.07 -13.34
C ASP A 163 -3.51 -9.37 -12.04
N PHE A 164 -4.78 -8.97 -12.00
CA PHE A 164 -5.69 -9.27 -10.90
C PHE A 164 -5.90 -10.77 -10.78
N LEU A 165 -6.08 -11.48 -11.90
CA LEU A 165 -6.40 -12.90 -11.88
C LEU A 165 -5.19 -13.74 -11.41
N THR A 166 -3.99 -13.49 -11.90
CA THR A 166 -2.78 -14.13 -11.36
C THR A 166 -2.59 -13.85 -9.87
N SER A 167 -2.75 -12.59 -9.45
CA SER A 167 -2.63 -12.22 -8.04
C SER A 167 -3.72 -12.87 -7.16
N LEU A 168 -4.91 -13.10 -7.72
CA LEU A 168 -6.01 -13.80 -7.07
C LEU A 168 -5.69 -15.27 -6.84
N TYR A 169 -5.18 -15.97 -7.85
CA TYR A 169 -4.77 -17.36 -7.70
C TYR A 169 -3.65 -17.50 -6.69
N LEU A 170 -2.65 -16.61 -6.71
CA LEU A 170 -1.60 -16.58 -5.69
C LEU A 170 -2.16 -16.39 -4.27
N LEU A 171 -3.11 -15.47 -4.11
CA LEU A 171 -3.78 -15.25 -2.82
C LEU A 171 -4.47 -16.53 -2.31
N PHE A 172 -5.21 -17.23 -3.18
CA PHE A 172 -5.86 -18.48 -2.80
C PHE A 172 -4.85 -19.58 -2.47
N SER A 173 -3.73 -19.67 -3.19
CA SER A 173 -2.64 -20.59 -2.85
C SER A 173 -2.05 -20.30 -1.46
N CYS A 174 -1.87 -19.02 -1.10
CA CYS A 174 -1.42 -18.66 0.25
C CYS A 174 -2.45 -19.06 1.32
N ILE A 175 -3.75 -18.84 1.06
CA ILE A 175 -4.83 -19.24 1.98
C ILE A 175 -4.86 -20.75 2.14
N ASP A 176 -4.81 -21.52 1.05
CA ASP A 176 -4.80 -22.98 1.06
C ASP A 176 -3.59 -23.53 1.81
N LEU A 177 -2.39 -22.96 1.60
CA LEU A 177 -1.19 -23.31 2.35
C LEU A 177 -1.41 -23.15 3.86
N ILE A 178 -1.92 -21.98 4.29
CA ILE A 178 -2.18 -21.71 5.71
C ILE A 178 -3.26 -22.64 6.27
N PHE A 179 -4.31 -22.89 5.51
CA PHE A 179 -5.41 -23.78 5.89
C PHE A 179 -4.95 -25.24 6.06
N ARG A 180 -4.19 -25.78 5.11
CA ARG A 180 -3.62 -27.14 5.20
C ARG A 180 -2.68 -27.28 6.39
N ASN A 181 -1.84 -26.28 6.66
CA ASN A 181 -0.96 -26.28 7.83
C ASN A 181 -1.77 -26.24 9.14
N ALA A 182 -2.87 -25.49 9.20
CA ALA A 182 -3.74 -25.46 10.38
C ALA A 182 -4.43 -26.82 10.63
N ILE A 183 -4.89 -27.50 9.57
CA ILE A 183 -5.45 -28.86 9.67
C ILE A 183 -4.40 -29.87 10.14
N ALA A 184 -3.19 -29.82 9.55
CA ALA A 184 -2.10 -30.72 9.90
C ALA A 184 -1.64 -30.58 11.37
N ASP A 185 -1.71 -29.37 11.92
CA ASP A 185 -1.43 -29.10 13.35
C ASP A 185 -2.65 -29.36 14.26
N HIS A 186 -3.70 -30.00 13.74
CA HIS A 186 -4.95 -30.32 14.44
C HIS A 186 -5.62 -29.11 15.13
N LYS A 187 -5.46 -27.91 14.57
CA LYS A 187 -6.02 -26.64 15.06
C LYS A 187 -7.50 -26.49 14.69
N THR A 188 -8.33 -27.45 15.07
CA THR A 188 -9.78 -27.44 14.77
C THR A 188 -10.55 -26.40 15.58
N ASP A 189 -9.92 -25.82 16.60
CA ASP A 189 -10.46 -24.77 17.47
C ASP A 189 -10.61 -23.41 16.76
N ILE A 190 -9.75 -23.14 15.77
CA ILE A 190 -9.74 -21.89 15.00
C ILE A 190 -10.37 -22.02 13.61
N ILE A 191 -10.60 -23.24 13.13
CA ILE A 191 -11.19 -23.50 11.82
C ILE A 191 -12.72 -23.49 11.92
N ASP A 192 -13.39 -22.88 10.95
CA ASP A 192 -14.83 -22.97 10.85
C ASP A 192 -15.25 -24.30 10.22
N THR A 193 -15.74 -25.22 11.06
CA THR A 193 -16.26 -26.53 10.66
C THR A 193 -17.55 -26.47 9.84
N SER A 194 -18.16 -25.28 9.68
CA SER A 194 -19.33 -25.09 8.80
C SER A 194 -18.96 -24.90 7.32
N PHE A 195 -17.68 -24.74 7.02
CA PHE A 195 -17.20 -24.61 5.65
C PHE A 195 -17.15 -25.99 4.97
N ALA A 196 -18.18 -26.33 4.19
CA ALA A 196 -18.14 -27.41 3.23
C ALA A 196 -17.35 -26.90 2.01
N GLY A 197 -16.13 -27.42 1.83
CA GLY A 197 -15.21 -27.03 0.76
C GLY A 197 -15.78 -27.14 -0.64
#